data_AF-A0A3C1BBC7-F1
#
_entry.id   AF-A0A3C1BBC7-F1
#
_cell.length_a   1.000
_cell.length_b   1.000
_cell.length_c   1.000
_cell.angle_alpha   90.00
_cell.angle_beta   90.00
_cell.angle_gamma   90.00
#
_symmetry.space_group_name_H-M   'P 1'
#
loop_
_entity.id
_entity.type
_entity.pdbx_description
1 polymer ?
#
loop_
_entity_poly.entity_id
_entity_poly.type
_entity_poly.pdbx_seq_one_letter_code
_entity_poly.pdbx_strand_id
1 'polypeptide(L)'
;MTTPSAEKTKLAGLSNYFVGVFASAAALSTAHPAGLDGQYAVVESTGSDAVEYVWDTANNLWVKGGTGSVTSVNSQTGAVSLSTDNIGEGSANLYFTAARVIASVLTGISFLTGGAVVSTDTVLQAIGKLQAQITAFFPAGGLLTGYVSGAGTVASADTILQGIQKLNGNNALKAPLASPAFTGTPTAPTPSPGDNTTNIATTSFVTAAVGGGGSSKISYNFYQSTL
;
A
#
# COMPACT_ATOMS: atom_id res chain seq x y z
N MET A 1 -8.16 -54.43 -54.26
CA MET A 1 -8.62 -53.23 -54.98
C MET A 1 -10.11 -53.37 -55.22
N THR A 2 -10.93 -52.51 -54.66
CA THR A 2 -12.34 -52.36 -55.04
C THR A 2 -12.39 -52.07 -56.54
N THR A 3 -13.29 -52.74 -57.27
CA THR A 3 -13.43 -52.45 -58.70
C THR A 3 -13.93 -51.01 -58.87
N PRO A 4 -13.51 -50.28 -59.92
CA PRO A 4 -13.98 -48.91 -60.18
C PRO A 4 -15.52 -48.79 -60.19
N SER A 5 -16.23 -49.88 -60.48
CA SER A 5 -17.69 -49.95 -60.43
C SER A 5 -18.26 -49.81 -59.01
N ALA A 6 -17.61 -50.34 -57.98
CA ALA A 6 -18.08 -50.26 -56.59
C ALA A 6 -17.88 -48.86 -55.99
N GLU A 7 -16.78 -48.19 -56.35
CA GLU A 7 -16.55 -46.79 -55.98
C GLU A 7 -17.50 -45.84 -56.72
N LYS A 8 -17.82 -46.11 -57.98
CA LYS A 8 -18.82 -45.33 -58.75
C LYS A 8 -20.21 -45.39 -58.12
N THR A 9 -20.63 -46.55 -57.60
CA THR A 9 -21.90 -46.69 -56.87
C THR A 9 -21.89 -45.95 -55.53
N LYS A 10 -20.77 -45.97 -54.79
CA LYS A 10 -20.63 -45.20 -53.55
C LYS A 10 -20.64 -43.69 -53.81
N LEU A 11 -19.94 -43.22 -54.84
CA LEU A 11 -19.95 -41.82 -55.27
C LEU A 11 -21.36 -41.35 -55.68
N ALA A 12 -22.11 -42.19 -56.41
CA ALA A 12 -23.49 -41.91 -56.79
C ALA A 12 -24.45 -41.82 -55.58
N GLY A 13 -24.12 -42.48 -54.46
CA GLY A 13 -24.87 -42.34 -53.21
C GLY A 13 -24.55 -41.04 -52.46
N LEU A 14 -23.29 -40.57 -52.50
CA LEU A 14 -22.89 -39.29 -51.88
C LEU A 14 -23.44 -38.07 -52.62
N SER A 15 -23.60 -38.13 -53.95
CA SER A 15 -24.18 -37.03 -54.73
C SER A 15 -25.65 -36.74 -54.41
N ASN A 16 -26.33 -37.59 -53.64
CA ASN A 16 -27.72 -37.39 -53.26
C ASN A 16 -27.89 -36.45 -52.07
N TYR A 17 -26.83 -36.20 -51.30
CA TYR A 17 -26.91 -35.40 -50.07
C TYR A 17 -26.52 -33.94 -50.29
N PHE A 18 -25.51 -33.65 -51.11
CA PHE A 18 -25.23 -32.27 -51.52
C PHE A 18 -26.02 -31.90 -52.77
N VAL A 19 -26.97 -30.96 -52.65
CA VAL A 19 -27.84 -30.59 -53.77
C VAL A 19 -27.34 -29.38 -54.58
N GLY A 20 -26.31 -28.68 -54.11
CA GLY A 20 -25.62 -27.65 -54.87
C GLY A 20 -25.38 -26.33 -54.13
N VAL A 21 -24.89 -25.34 -54.89
CA VAL A 21 -24.69 -23.95 -54.44
C VAL A 21 -25.73 -23.06 -55.11
N PHE A 22 -26.42 -22.21 -54.32
CA PHE A 22 -27.52 -21.36 -54.80
C PHE A 22 -27.32 -19.91 -54.40
N ALA A 23 -27.73 -18.98 -55.26
CA ALA A 23 -27.61 -17.54 -55.01
C ALA A 23 -28.51 -17.02 -53.88
N SER A 24 -29.54 -17.79 -53.50
CA SER A 24 -30.46 -17.47 -52.39
C SER A 24 -31.22 -18.73 -51.93
N ALA A 25 -31.79 -18.68 -50.73
CA ALA A 25 -32.68 -19.74 -50.23
C ALA A 25 -33.93 -19.91 -51.11
N ALA A 26 -34.43 -18.82 -51.71
CA ALA A 26 -35.55 -18.88 -52.65
C ALA A 26 -35.18 -19.64 -53.94
N ALA A 27 -33.96 -19.43 -54.45
CA ALA A 27 -33.44 -20.18 -55.60
C ALA A 27 -33.27 -21.66 -55.27
N LEU A 28 -32.75 -21.98 -54.08
CA LEU A 28 -32.67 -23.35 -53.56
C LEU A 28 -34.05 -24.01 -53.49
N SER A 29 -35.04 -23.40 -52.82
CA SER A 29 -36.38 -23.96 -52.70
C SER A 29 -37.13 -24.07 -54.04
N THR A 30 -36.80 -23.21 -55.02
CA THR A 30 -37.38 -23.30 -56.37
C THR A 30 -36.78 -24.46 -57.16
N ALA A 31 -35.47 -24.66 -57.08
CA ALA A 31 -34.79 -25.75 -57.76
C ALA A 31 -35.03 -27.12 -57.08
N HIS A 32 -35.17 -27.12 -55.76
CA HIS A 32 -35.40 -28.29 -54.92
C HIS A 32 -36.57 -28.05 -53.96
N PRO A 33 -37.82 -28.15 -54.44
CA PRO A 33 -39.02 -27.91 -53.63
C PRO A 33 -39.27 -29.00 -52.57
N ALA A 34 -38.66 -30.17 -52.72
CA ALA A 34 -38.67 -31.26 -51.76
C ALA A 34 -37.26 -31.85 -51.65
N GLY A 35 -36.89 -32.27 -50.45
CA GLY A 35 -35.62 -32.93 -50.16
C GLY A 35 -35.78 -34.24 -49.40
N LEU A 36 -34.66 -34.93 -49.25
CA LEU A 36 -34.50 -36.11 -48.41
C LEU A 36 -33.83 -35.73 -47.09
N ASP A 37 -34.05 -36.54 -46.05
CA ASP A 37 -33.37 -36.36 -44.78
C ASP A 37 -31.85 -36.35 -44.95
N GLY A 38 -31.19 -35.38 -44.31
CA GLY A 38 -29.74 -35.17 -44.41
C GLY A 38 -29.26 -34.52 -45.70
N GLN A 39 -30.14 -34.09 -46.61
CA GLN A 39 -29.73 -33.25 -47.74
C GLN A 39 -29.30 -31.86 -47.28
N TYR A 40 -28.26 -31.33 -47.90
CA TYR A 40 -27.75 -30.00 -47.64
C TYR A 40 -27.37 -29.27 -48.94
N ALA A 41 -27.43 -27.95 -48.86
CA ALA A 41 -27.07 -27.02 -49.92
C ALA A 41 -26.21 -25.91 -49.33
N VAL A 42 -25.44 -25.23 -50.16
CA VAL A 42 -24.81 -23.97 -49.77
C VAL A 42 -25.57 -22.83 -50.44
N VAL A 43 -25.95 -21.83 -49.67
CA VAL A 43 -26.53 -20.58 -50.16
C VAL A 43 -25.49 -19.48 -50.00
N GLU A 44 -25.07 -18.91 -51.11
CA GLU A 44 -24.05 -17.86 -51.16
C GLU A 44 -24.56 -16.71 -52.02
N SER A 45 -24.73 -15.54 -51.41
CA SER A 45 -25.07 -14.29 -52.09
C SER A 45 -23.85 -13.38 -52.14
N THR A 46 -23.69 -12.61 -53.21
CA THR A 46 -22.59 -11.64 -53.35
C THR A 46 -22.50 -10.72 -52.14
N GLY A 47 -21.39 -10.79 -51.39
CA GLY A 47 -21.12 -9.95 -50.22
C GLY A 47 -21.55 -10.52 -48.86
N SER A 48 -22.06 -11.75 -48.81
CA SER A 48 -22.33 -12.48 -47.56
C SER A 48 -21.50 -13.77 -47.52
N ASP A 49 -21.15 -14.23 -46.32
CA ASP A 49 -20.54 -15.55 -46.16
C ASP A 49 -21.48 -16.66 -46.65
N ALA A 50 -20.90 -17.72 -47.22
CA ALA A 50 -21.63 -18.90 -47.64
C ALA A 50 -22.28 -19.60 -46.42
N VAL A 51 -23.56 -19.94 -46.56
CA VAL A 51 -24.37 -20.52 -45.49
C VAL A 51 -24.86 -21.90 -45.91
N GLU A 52 -24.65 -22.90 -45.06
CA GLU A 52 -25.26 -24.22 -45.26
C GLU A 52 -26.77 -24.18 -44.96
N TYR A 53 -27.57 -24.80 -45.81
CA TYR A 53 -28.98 -25.09 -45.58
C TYR A 53 -29.17 -26.60 -45.58
N VAL A 54 -29.88 -27.13 -44.59
CA VAL A 54 -30.19 -28.55 -44.47
C VAL A 54 -31.69 -28.74 -44.68
N TRP A 55 -32.10 -29.81 -45.35
CA TRP A 55 -33.51 -30.15 -45.51
C TRP A 55 -34.08 -30.63 -44.19
N ASP A 56 -35.12 -29.94 -43.69
CA ASP A 56 -35.87 -30.37 -42.51
C ASP A 56 -37.11 -31.16 -42.97
N THR A 57 -37.10 -32.46 -42.72
CA THR A 57 -38.20 -33.35 -43.09
C THR A 57 -39.46 -33.14 -42.24
N ALA A 58 -39.34 -32.62 -41.02
CA ALA A 58 -40.49 -32.35 -40.16
C ALA A 58 -41.26 -31.09 -40.60
N ASN A 59 -40.54 -30.11 -41.16
CA ASN A 59 -41.14 -28.87 -41.66
C ASN A 59 -41.30 -28.83 -43.18
N ASN A 60 -40.75 -29.81 -43.90
CA ASN A 60 -40.77 -29.92 -45.35
C ASN A 60 -40.24 -28.64 -46.03
N LEU A 61 -39.13 -28.11 -45.48
CA LEU A 61 -38.52 -26.84 -45.85
C LEU A 61 -36.99 -26.89 -45.65
N TRP A 62 -36.26 -26.07 -46.42
CA TRP A 62 -34.82 -25.85 -46.21
C TRP A 62 -34.58 -24.91 -45.02
N VAL A 63 -33.82 -25.36 -44.02
CA VAL A 63 -33.46 -24.57 -42.83
C VAL A 63 -31.98 -24.22 -42.83
N LYS A 64 -31.63 -23.01 -42.38
CA LYS A 64 -30.22 -22.57 -42.28
C LYS A 64 -29.49 -23.38 -41.20
N GLY A 65 -28.44 -24.09 -41.59
CA GLY A 65 -27.56 -24.86 -40.71
C GLY A 65 -26.64 -23.96 -39.88
N GLY A 66 -26.44 -24.29 -38.61
CA GLY A 66 -25.41 -23.70 -37.76
C GLY A 66 -25.72 -22.32 -37.18
N THR A 67 -26.72 -22.19 -36.29
CA THR A 67 -26.75 -21.06 -35.33
C THR A 67 -25.82 -21.35 -34.16
N GLY A 68 -24.51 -21.40 -34.44
CA GLY A 68 -23.46 -21.51 -33.41
C GLY A 68 -23.12 -20.18 -32.72
N SER A 69 -23.65 -19.05 -33.21
CA SER A 69 -23.57 -17.79 -32.47
C SER A 69 -24.43 -17.91 -31.22
N VAL A 70 -23.86 -17.54 -30.07
CA VAL A 70 -24.58 -17.42 -28.79
C VAL A 70 -25.95 -16.78 -29.05
N THR A 71 -27.02 -17.58 -28.97
CA THR A 71 -28.37 -17.16 -29.41
C THR A 71 -29.05 -16.26 -28.39
N SER A 72 -28.56 -16.28 -27.15
CA SER A 72 -28.89 -15.29 -26.13
C SER A 72 -27.84 -15.26 -25.02
N VAL A 73 -27.54 -14.06 -24.54
CA VAL A 73 -26.97 -13.82 -23.21
C VAL A 73 -27.96 -12.90 -22.50
N ASN A 74 -28.43 -13.28 -21.31
CA ASN A 74 -29.39 -12.49 -20.54
C ASN A 74 -30.59 -11.98 -21.37
N SER A 75 -31.23 -12.88 -22.12
CA SER A 75 -32.45 -12.58 -22.91
C SER A 75 -32.29 -11.62 -24.11
N GLN A 76 -31.07 -11.29 -24.53
CA GLN A 76 -30.83 -10.51 -25.76
C GLN A 76 -30.85 -11.40 -27.01
N THR A 77 -31.56 -10.98 -28.06
CA THR A 77 -31.64 -11.66 -29.37
C THR A 77 -30.95 -10.85 -30.48
N GLY A 78 -30.31 -11.51 -31.44
CA GLY A 78 -29.67 -10.87 -32.61
C GLY A 78 -28.14 -10.88 -32.59
N ALA A 79 -27.50 -9.97 -33.35
CA ALA A 79 -26.06 -9.75 -33.27
C ALA A 79 -25.72 -9.02 -31.97
N VAL A 80 -25.36 -9.77 -30.93
CA VAL A 80 -25.10 -9.24 -29.58
C VAL A 80 -23.62 -8.89 -29.44
N SER A 81 -23.31 -7.60 -29.24
CA SER A 81 -21.98 -7.16 -28.81
C SER A 81 -21.87 -7.38 -27.30
N LEU A 82 -21.08 -8.37 -26.88
CA LEU A 82 -20.92 -8.71 -25.48
C LEU A 82 -19.87 -7.81 -24.81
N SER A 83 -20.26 -7.20 -23.69
CA SER A 83 -19.35 -6.55 -22.74
C SER A 83 -19.41 -7.25 -21.38
N THR A 84 -18.53 -6.86 -20.45
CA THR A 84 -18.56 -7.36 -19.05
C THR A 84 -19.89 -7.06 -18.36
N ASP A 85 -20.61 -6.02 -18.79
CA ASP A 85 -21.91 -5.65 -18.22
C ASP A 85 -23.03 -6.62 -18.62
N ASN A 86 -22.82 -7.42 -19.68
CA ASN A 86 -23.83 -8.35 -20.19
C ASN A 86 -23.74 -9.75 -19.57
N ILE A 87 -22.67 -10.08 -18.85
CA ILE A 87 -22.47 -11.41 -18.26
C ILE A 87 -22.86 -11.33 -16.78
N GLY A 88 -23.82 -12.14 -16.33
CA GLY A 88 -24.20 -12.19 -14.92
C GLY A 88 -23.05 -12.73 -14.04
N GLU A 89 -22.85 -12.15 -12.86
CA GLU A 89 -21.88 -12.64 -11.88
C GLU A 89 -22.37 -13.93 -11.22
N GLY A 90 -21.44 -14.84 -10.90
CA GLY A 90 -21.73 -16.02 -10.09
C GLY A 90 -21.71 -15.71 -8.58
N SER A 91 -21.81 -16.74 -7.74
CA SER A 91 -21.74 -16.57 -6.28
C SER A 91 -20.32 -16.44 -5.72
N ALA A 92 -19.30 -16.84 -6.50
CA ALA A 92 -17.91 -16.90 -6.05
C ALA A 92 -16.98 -15.91 -6.76
N ASN A 93 -17.11 -15.78 -8.08
CA ASN A 93 -16.31 -14.86 -8.90
C ASN A 93 -17.18 -13.68 -9.31
N LEU A 94 -16.85 -12.52 -8.77
CA LEU A 94 -17.52 -11.25 -9.02
C LEU A 94 -16.58 -10.34 -9.83
N TYR A 95 -17.15 -9.43 -10.61
CA TYR A 95 -16.39 -8.37 -11.27
C TYR A 95 -15.81 -7.39 -10.27
N PHE A 96 -14.65 -6.87 -10.64
CA PHE A 96 -14.07 -5.74 -9.95
C PHE A 96 -14.79 -4.47 -10.39
N THR A 97 -15.44 -3.82 -9.43
CA THR A 97 -15.92 -2.44 -9.58
C THR A 97 -15.25 -1.57 -8.54
N ALA A 98 -15.04 -0.28 -8.84
CA ALA A 98 -14.48 0.66 -7.88
C ALA A 98 -15.28 0.68 -6.56
N ALA A 99 -16.61 0.61 -6.65
CA ALA A 99 -17.50 0.54 -5.50
C ALA A 99 -17.24 -0.73 -4.65
N ARG A 100 -17.11 -1.91 -5.27
CA ARG A 100 -16.83 -3.17 -4.55
C ARG A 100 -15.45 -3.17 -3.89
N VAL A 101 -14.43 -2.62 -4.58
CA VAL A 101 -13.08 -2.52 -4.02
C VAL A 101 -13.06 -1.61 -2.79
N ILE A 102 -13.71 -0.44 -2.85
CA ILE A 102 -13.79 0.50 -1.72
C ILE A 102 -14.60 -0.10 -0.56
N ALA A 103 -15.65 -0.88 -0.84
CA ALA A 103 -16.49 -1.53 0.16
C ALA A 103 -15.92 -2.86 0.70
N SER A 104 -14.76 -3.30 0.22
CA SER A 104 -14.18 -4.59 0.64
C SER A 104 -13.84 -4.57 2.12
N VAL A 105 -14.49 -5.45 2.89
CA VAL A 105 -14.26 -5.59 4.33
C VAL A 105 -12.92 -6.27 4.56
N LEU A 106 -12.08 -5.72 5.44
CA LEU A 106 -10.76 -6.27 5.79
C LEU A 106 -10.86 -7.43 6.80
N THR A 107 -11.74 -8.40 6.53
CA THR A 107 -11.97 -9.55 7.40
C THR A 107 -10.69 -10.35 7.62
N GLY A 108 -10.29 -10.55 8.87
CA GLY A 108 -9.05 -11.25 9.21
C GLY A 108 -7.83 -10.34 9.36
N ILE A 109 -8.01 -9.01 9.31
CA ILE A 109 -6.94 -8.06 9.67
C ILE A 109 -6.46 -8.32 11.12
N SER A 110 -5.14 -8.26 11.32
CA SER A 110 -4.49 -8.45 12.62
C SER A 110 -3.56 -7.28 12.93
N PHE A 111 -3.62 -6.78 14.17
CA PHE A 111 -2.82 -5.66 14.66
C PHE A 111 -1.73 -6.09 15.66
N LEU A 112 -1.45 -7.39 15.73
CA LEU A 112 -0.57 -7.96 16.75
C LEU A 112 0.92 -7.84 16.41
N THR A 113 1.27 -7.66 15.14
CA THR A 113 2.67 -7.67 14.68
C THR A 113 2.96 -6.43 13.84
N GLY A 114 3.80 -5.55 14.35
CA GLY A 114 4.38 -4.44 13.58
C GLY A 114 5.63 -4.88 12.81
N GLY A 115 5.90 -4.27 11.67
CA GLY A 115 7.08 -4.55 10.87
C GLY A 115 7.07 -3.83 9.52
N ALA A 116 8.19 -3.86 8.82
CA ALA A 116 8.26 -3.32 7.46
C ALA A 116 7.25 -4.05 6.55
N VAL A 117 6.59 -3.27 5.69
CA VAL A 117 5.79 -3.82 4.60
C VAL A 117 6.75 -4.30 3.51
N VAL A 118 6.59 -5.56 3.11
CA VAL A 118 7.41 -6.22 2.09
C VAL A 118 6.54 -6.71 0.95
N SER A 119 7.16 -7.06 -0.19
CA SER A 119 6.45 -7.44 -1.42
C SER A 119 5.59 -8.69 -1.32
N THR A 120 5.76 -9.50 -0.28
CA THR A 120 4.97 -10.71 -0.03
C THR A 120 3.77 -10.47 0.88
N ASP A 121 3.62 -9.26 1.45
CA ASP A 121 2.49 -8.95 2.31
C ASP A 121 1.20 -8.84 1.51
N THR A 122 0.14 -9.46 2.02
CA THR A 122 -1.23 -9.15 1.59
C THR A 122 -1.62 -7.75 2.06
N VAL A 123 -2.67 -7.16 1.47
CA VAL A 123 -3.21 -5.86 1.90
C VAL A 123 -3.57 -5.85 3.40
N LEU A 124 -4.14 -6.94 3.91
CA LEU A 124 -4.49 -7.07 5.33
C LEU A 124 -3.25 -7.07 6.23
N GLN A 125 -2.19 -7.78 5.82
CA GLN A 125 -0.93 -7.80 6.55
C GLN A 125 -0.24 -6.44 6.53
N ALA A 126 -0.21 -5.77 5.38
CA ALA A 126 0.39 -4.45 5.25
C ALA A 126 -0.33 -3.41 6.12
N ILE A 127 -1.66 -3.33 6.06
CA ILE A 127 -2.45 -2.41 6.90
C ILE A 127 -2.30 -2.77 8.38
N GLY A 128 -2.32 -4.06 8.72
CA GLY A 128 -2.13 -4.55 10.09
C GLY A 128 -0.77 -4.15 10.68
N LYS A 129 0.32 -4.37 9.92
CA LYS A 129 1.69 -3.96 10.29
C LYS A 129 1.79 -2.46 10.49
N LEU A 130 1.24 -1.67 9.57
CA LEU A 130 1.26 -0.21 9.65
C LEU A 130 0.49 0.29 10.88
N GLN A 131 -0.72 -0.22 11.13
CA GLN A 131 -1.51 0.16 12.31
C GLN A 131 -0.79 -0.22 13.61
N ALA A 132 -0.13 -1.37 13.67
CA ALA A 132 0.66 -1.79 14.83
C ALA A 132 1.88 -0.87 15.05
N GLN A 133 2.59 -0.48 13.98
CA GLN A 133 3.69 0.49 14.06
C GLN A 133 3.22 1.86 14.54
N ILE A 134 2.09 2.35 14.01
CA ILE A 134 1.48 3.63 14.41
C ILE A 134 1.07 3.57 15.88
N THR A 135 0.42 2.48 16.32
CA THR A 135 -0.01 2.32 17.71
C THR A 135 1.18 2.22 18.67
N ALA A 136 2.29 1.61 18.26
CA ALA A 136 3.51 1.55 19.07
C ALA A 136 4.18 2.93 19.21
N PHE A 137 4.14 3.76 18.16
CA PHE A 137 4.70 5.10 18.19
C PHE A 137 3.77 6.11 18.90
N PHE A 138 2.45 5.92 18.77
CA PHE A 138 1.40 6.73 19.39
C PHE A 138 0.48 5.82 20.23
N PRO A 139 0.93 5.32 21.40
CA PRO A 139 0.08 4.49 22.25
C PRO A 139 -1.17 5.27 22.67
N ALA A 140 -2.29 4.57 22.87
CA ALA A 140 -3.56 5.17 23.28
C ALA A 140 -3.36 6.04 24.53
N GLY A 141 -3.58 7.35 24.39
CA GLY A 141 -3.38 8.35 25.45
C GLY A 141 -2.12 9.21 25.31
N GLY A 142 -1.22 8.94 24.35
CA GLY A 142 -0.02 9.76 24.11
C GLY A 142 1.00 9.69 25.24
N LEU A 143 0.93 8.67 26.10
CA LEU A 143 1.90 8.47 27.17
C LEU A 143 3.28 8.16 26.57
N LEU A 144 4.33 8.72 27.16
CA LEU A 144 5.72 8.35 26.86
C LEU A 144 6.02 6.99 27.51
N THR A 145 5.43 5.92 26.99
CA THR A 145 5.62 4.56 27.49
C THR A 145 7.11 4.21 27.55
N GLY A 146 7.55 3.70 28.71
CA GLY A 146 8.96 3.35 28.94
C GLY A 146 9.87 4.52 29.31
N TYR A 147 9.33 5.73 29.51
CA TYR A 147 10.10 6.86 30.01
C TYR A 147 10.64 6.61 31.43
N VAL A 148 11.95 6.77 31.60
CA VAL A 148 12.62 6.89 32.91
C VAL A 148 13.56 8.10 32.89
N SER A 149 13.59 8.92 33.93
CA SER A 149 14.57 10.03 33.96
C SER A 149 16.00 9.49 34.04
N GLY A 150 16.89 10.03 33.20
CA GLY A 150 18.30 9.65 33.19
C GLY A 150 19.13 10.77 32.60
N ALA A 151 20.35 11.00 33.09
CA ALA A 151 21.24 12.04 32.57
C ALA A 151 22.21 11.49 31.50
N GLY A 152 22.71 12.34 30.61
CA GLY A 152 23.71 11.96 29.60
C GLY A 152 23.73 12.85 28.37
N THR A 153 24.70 12.63 27.47
CA THR A 153 24.80 13.35 26.19
C THR A 153 23.79 12.82 25.19
N VAL A 154 23.02 13.73 24.57
CA VAL A 154 22.14 13.39 23.45
C VAL A 154 23.00 13.14 22.21
N ALA A 155 22.87 11.95 21.63
CA ALA A 155 23.64 11.47 20.48
C ALA A 155 22.71 11.14 19.31
N SER A 156 23.26 11.07 18.09
CA SER A 156 22.49 10.75 16.88
C SER A 156 21.88 9.34 16.87
N ALA A 157 22.40 8.43 17.70
CA ALA A 157 21.87 7.08 17.87
C ALA A 157 20.70 7.01 18.88
N ASP A 158 20.39 8.10 19.58
CA ASP A 158 19.29 8.11 20.53
C ASP A 158 17.94 8.08 19.82
N THR A 159 17.03 7.26 20.35
CA THR A 159 15.62 7.40 20.02
C THR A 159 15.09 8.71 20.62
N ILE A 160 13.96 9.23 20.11
CA ILE A 160 13.31 10.42 20.65
C ILE A 160 13.06 10.28 22.16
N LEU A 161 12.59 9.12 22.59
CA LEU A 161 12.37 8.82 24.01
C LEU A 161 13.68 8.93 24.82
N GLN A 162 14.79 8.37 24.34
CA GLN A 162 16.10 8.49 25.00
C GLN A 162 16.59 9.94 25.07
N GLY A 163 16.40 10.71 24.00
CA GLY A 163 16.72 12.14 24.00
C GLY A 163 15.96 12.92 25.08
N ILE A 164 14.64 12.71 25.20
CA ILE A 164 13.82 13.38 26.22
C ILE A 164 14.25 12.99 27.63
N GLN A 165 14.51 11.70 27.88
CA GLN A 165 15.00 11.20 29.17
C GLN A 165 16.29 11.92 29.58
N LYS A 166 17.29 11.97 28.67
CA LYS A 166 18.58 12.66 28.86
C LYS A 166 18.41 14.15 29.14
N LEU A 167 17.56 14.84 28.38
CA LEU A 167 17.30 16.25 28.57
C LEU A 167 16.68 16.54 29.95
N ASN A 168 15.69 15.75 30.35
CA ASN A 168 15.04 15.90 31.66
C ASN A 168 16.01 15.58 32.81
N GLY A 169 16.77 14.49 32.70
CA GLY A 169 17.78 14.14 33.71
C GLY A 169 18.88 15.19 33.82
N ASN A 170 19.39 15.71 32.70
CA ASN A 170 20.37 16.80 32.69
C ASN A 170 19.79 18.08 33.32
N ASN A 171 18.51 18.37 33.09
CA ASN A 171 17.84 19.50 33.72
C ASN A 171 17.77 19.33 35.25
N ALA A 172 17.50 18.12 35.73
CA ALA A 172 17.46 17.81 37.16
C ALA A 172 18.83 17.95 37.87
N LEU A 173 19.95 17.90 37.12
CA LEU A 173 21.31 18.07 37.67
C LEU A 173 21.77 19.53 37.75
N LYS A 174 21.03 20.48 37.17
CA LYS A 174 21.41 21.90 37.20
C LYS A 174 20.99 22.55 38.52
N ALA A 175 21.79 23.49 39.00
CA ALA A 175 21.38 24.35 40.10
C ALA A 175 20.22 25.28 39.66
N PRO A 176 19.26 25.61 40.55
CA PRO A 176 18.20 26.57 40.26
C PRO A 176 18.73 27.96 39.89
N LEU A 177 17.98 28.72 39.08
CA LEU A 177 18.37 30.08 38.70
C LEU A 177 18.29 31.06 39.89
N ALA A 178 17.22 30.97 40.67
CA ALA A 178 17.01 31.81 41.84
C ALA A 178 17.57 31.10 43.08
N SER A 179 18.43 31.80 43.83
CA SER A 179 19.05 31.30 45.07
C SER A 179 19.65 29.89 44.92
N PRO A 180 20.61 29.68 43.99
CA PRO A 180 21.21 28.37 43.77
C PRO A 180 21.88 27.84 45.04
N ALA A 181 21.52 26.62 45.44
CA ALA A 181 22.34 25.82 46.34
C ALA A 181 23.34 25.01 45.49
N PHE A 182 24.60 25.44 45.48
CA PHE A 182 25.66 24.69 44.79
C PHE A 182 26.11 23.49 45.63
N THR A 183 26.51 22.41 44.97
CA THR A 183 27.05 21.20 45.60
C THR A 183 28.50 20.97 45.17
N GLY A 184 29.24 20.13 45.91
CA GLY A 184 30.66 19.89 45.68
C GLY A 184 31.55 21.06 46.13
N THR A 185 32.60 21.36 45.37
CA THR A 185 33.47 22.53 45.59
C THR A 185 33.26 23.53 44.44
N PRO A 186 32.36 24.51 44.61
CA PRO A 186 32.08 25.49 43.57
C PRO A 186 33.34 26.29 43.22
N THR A 187 33.55 26.55 41.93
CA THR A 187 34.62 27.41 41.45
C THR A 187 34.04 28.60 40.72
N ALA A 188 34.74 29.73 40.79
CA ALA A 188 34.44 30.94 40.03
C ALA A 188 35.77 31.59 39.61
N PRO A 189 35.78 32.43 38.57
CA PRO A 189 36.96 33.24 38.23
C PRO A 189 37.39 34.08 39.44
N THR A 190 38.68 34.12 39.75
CA THR A 190 39.20 34.93 40.87
C THR A 190 39.33 36.39 40.43
N PRO A 191 38.60 37.33 41.05
CA PRO A 191 38.74 38.76 40.75
C PRO A 191 40.14 39.29 41.05
N SER A 192 40.53 40.39 40.38
CA SER A 192 41.79 41.08 40.69
C SER A 192 41.71 41.78 42.05
N PRO A 193 42.83 41.96 42.77
CA PRO A 193 42.84 42.71 44.03
C PRO A 193 42.27 44.13 43.84
N GLY A 194 41.40 44.56 44.76
CA GLY A 194 40.74 45.88 44.71
C GLY A 194 39.50 45.97 43.82
N ASP A 195 39.07 44.88 43.17
CA ASP A 195 37.79 44.82 42.45
C ASP A 195 36.61 45.03 43.41
N ASN A 196 35.71 45.96 43.07
CA ASN A 196 34.52 46.34 43.85
C ASN A 196 33.20 46.12 43.09
N THR A 197 33.22 45.29 42.04
CA THR A 197 32.04 44.90 41.28
C THR A 197 31.17 43.87 42.02
N THR A 198 30.03 43.49 41.45
CA THR A 198 29.11 42.48 42.01
C THR A 198 29.49 41.04 41.66
N ASN A 199 30.75 40.78 41.34
CA ASN A 199 31.26 39.44 41.04
C ASN A 199 31.26 38.54 42.29
N ILE A 200 31.23 37.22 42.08
CA ILE A 200 31.37 36.25 43.19
C ILE A 200 32.78 36.35 43.76
N ALA A 201 32.90 36.62 45.06
CA ALA A 201 34.18 36.61 45.76
C ALA A 201 34.68 35.16 45.94
N THR A 202 35.83 34.82 45.36
CA THR A 202 36.49 33.53 45.60
C THR A 202 37.29 33.56 46.91
N THR A 203 37.57 32.39 47.48
CA THR A 203 38.41 32.28 48.68
C THR A 203 39.81 32.88 48.47
N SER A 204 40.40 32.69 47.30
CA SER A 204 41.71 33.28 46.94
C SER A 204 41.68 34.81 46.92
N PHE A 205 40.60 35.42 46.41
CA PHE A 205 40.46 36.88 46.42
C PHE A 205 40.38 37.42 47.85
N VAL A 206 39.59 36.77 48.72
CA VAL A 206 39.47 37.17 50.13
C VAL A 206 40.81 37.05 50.85
N THR A 207 41.55 35.95 50.65
CA THR A 207 42.90 35.79 51.22
C THR A 207 43.85 36.90 50.79
N ALA A 208 43.85 37.30 49.51
CA ALA A 208 44.69 38.39 49.02
C ALA A 208 44.29 39.75 49.60
N ALA A 209 42.98 40.04 49.66
CA ALA A 209 42.47 41.30 50.20
C ALA A 209 42.79 41.46 51.69
N VAL A 210 42.61 40.40 52.49
CA VAL A 210 42.93 40.41 53.93
C VAL A 210 44.44 40.44 54.16
N GLY A 211 45.22 39.68 53.37
CA GLY A 211 46.68 39.67 53.46
C GLY A 211 47.35 41.01 53.11
N GLY A 212 46.77 41.77 52.16
CA GLY A 212 47.26 43.11 51.79
C GLY A 212 46.92 44.22 52.78
N GLY A 213 45.82 44.10 53.55
CA GLY A 213 45.33 45.15 54.45
C GLY A 213 45.98 45.21 55.85
N GLY A 214 46.76 44.20 56.25
CA GLY A 214 47.18 44.02 57.64
C GLY A 214 48.56 44.55 58.05
N SER A 215 49.34 45.12 57.14
CA SER A 215 50.75 45.46 57.42
C SER A 215 51.05 46.96 57.38
N SER A 216 50.20 47.81 57.96
CA SER A 216 50.65 49.13 58.38
C SER A 216 51.30 48.99 59.77
N LYS A 217 52.58 48.59 59.81
CA LYS A 217 53.37 48.72 61.03
C LYS A 217 53.49 50.22 61.32
N ILE A 218 52.72 50.73 62.27
CA ILE A 218 52.95 52.07 62.82
C ILE A 218 54.26 51.98 63.62
N SER A 219 55.39 52.28 62.97
CA SER A 219 56.67 52.45 63.67
C SER A 219 56.58 53.70 64.54
N TYR A 220 56.26 53.54 65.82
CA TYR A 220 56.41 54.62 66.79
C TYR A 220 57.89 54.80 67.11
N ASN A 221 58.50 55.89 66.64
CA ASN A 221 59.81 56.33 67.11
C ASN A 221 59.64 56.83 68.56
N PHE A 222 59.95 55.98 69.53
CA PHE A 222 60.18 56.43 70.90
C PHE A 222 61.46 57.25 70.92
N TYR A 223 61.34 58.58 70.94
CA TYR A 223 62.47 59.44 71.26
C TYR A 223 62.87 59.15 72.71
N GLN A 224 64.00 58.48 72.91
CA GLN A 224 64.64 58.37 74.22
C GLN A 224 65.13 59.77 74.61
N SER A 225 64.34 60.47 75.44
CA SER A 225 64.77 61.71 76.08
C SER A 225 65.89 61.37 77.05
N THR A 226 67.13 61.70 76.67
CA THR A 226 68.24 61.70 77.61
C THR A 226 68.28 63.09 78.22
N LEU A 227 67.90 63.20 79.49
CA LEU A 227 68.48 64.02 80.56
C LEU A 227 67.68 63.80 81.85
#